data_AF-A0A847CEN3-F1
#
_entry.id   AF-A0A847CEN3-F1
#
_cell.length_a   1.000
_cell.length_b   1.000
_cell.length_c   1.000
_cell.angle_alpha   90.00
_cell.angle_beta   90.00
_cell.angle_gamma   90.00
#
_symmetry.space_group_name_H-M   'P 1'
#
loop_
_entity.id
_entity.type
_entity.pdbx_description
1 polymer ?
#
loop_
_entity_poly.entity_id
_entity_poly.type
_entity_poly.pdbx_seq_one_letter_code
_entity_poly.pdbx_strand_id
1 'polypeptide(L)'
;MKQIDSIKNIFLEKDADGRSIIDMVVKDDSNFLSPYYGKYPVINSEVAEYLDNSQKAVLPKSEIKIRIKSNEIDDNEKIIYEEAIKNHYQYVKLQILKELLSNRWTPFVMFIVGIIV
;
A
#
# COMPACT_ATOMS: atom_id res chain seq x y z
N MET A 1 -3.17 29.17 -1.99
CA MET A 1 -2.53 28.39 -3.07
C MET A 1 -1.12 27.93 -2.73
N LYS A 2 -0.18 28.79 -2.31
CA LYS A 2 1.22 28.39 -2.01
C LYS A 2 1.43 27.25 -0.99
N GLN A 3 0.57 27.10 0.02
CA GLN A 3 0.69 26.00 1.00
C GLN A 3 0.26 24.64 0.42
N ILE A 4 -0.75 24.61 -0.45
CA ILE A 4 -1.26 23.36 -1.03
C ILE A 4 -0.24 22.78 -2.01
N ASP A 5 0.44 23.64 -2.78
CA ASP A 5 1.52 23.21 -3.67
C ASP A 5 2.77 22.72 -2.92
N SER A 6 3.04 23.23 -1.71
CA SER A 6 4.12 22.68 -0.85
C SER A 6 3.77 21.30 -0.30
N ILE A 7 2.53 21.08 0.15
CA ILE A 7 2.08 19.75 0.61
C ILE A 7 2.13 18.74 -0.56
N LYS A 8 1.74 19.18 -1.76
CA LYS A 8 1.79 18.36 -2.97
C LYS A 8 3.21 17.99 -3.38
N ASN A 9 4.19 18.88 -3.19
CA ASN A 9 5.60 18.60 -3.49
C ASN A 9 6.29 17.71 -2.45
N ILE A 10 5.83 17.72 -1.18
CA ILE A 10 6.38 16.82 -0.13
C ILE A 10 6.04 15.34 -0.41
N PHE A 11 4.89 15.06 -1.04
CA PHE A 11 4.43 13.69 -1.34
C PHE A 11 4.72 13.21 -2.77
N LEU A 12 5.33 14.05 -3.61
CA LEU A 12 5.58 13.75 -5.03
C LEU A 12 7.06 13.88 -5.38
N GLU A 13 7.95 13.54 -4.44
CA GLU A 13 9.34 13.29 -4.82
C GLU A 13 9.33 12.13 -5.84
N LYS A 14 9.93 12.37 -7.00
CA LYS A 14 10.07 11.36 -8.05
C LYS A 14 11.53 10.96 -8.19
N ASP A 15 11.77 9.67 -8.34
CA ASP A 15 13.10 9.15 -8.67
C ASP A 15 13.49 9.54 -10.11
N ALA A 16 14.76 9.33 -10.47
CA ALA A 16 15.28 9.55 -11.82
C ALA A 16 14.50 8.76 -12.89
N ASP A 17 13.92 7.62 -12.51
CA ASP A 17 13.06 6.77 -13.34
C ASP A 17 11.58 7.22 -13.38
N GLY A 18 11.23 8.34 -12.74
CA GLY A 18 9.88 8.89 -12.72
C GLY A 18 8.90 8.22 -11.73
N ARG A 19 9.40 7.32 -10.88
CA ARG A 19 8.64 6.63 -9.82
C ARG A 19 8.38 7.56 -8.65
N SER A 20 7.17 7.54 -8.09
CA SER A 20 6.84 8.30 -6.88
C SER A 20 7.50 7.66 -5.67
N ILE A 21 8.16 8.46 -4.83
CA ILE A 21 8.89 7.98 -3.66
C ILE A 21 8.03 8.16 -2.42
N ILE A 22 7.85 7.08 -1.66
CA ILE A 22 7.28 7.12 -0.32
C ILE A 22 8.44 6.96 0.67
N ASP A 23 8.80 8.04 1.36
CA ASP A 23 9.80 8.01 2.43
C ASP A 23 9.15 7.57 3.75
N MET A 24 9.74 6.58 4.40
CA MET A 24 9.36 6.10 5.72
C MET A 24 10.60 6.12 6.62
N VAL A 25 10.46 6.68 7.83
CA VAL A 25 11.51 6.65 8.85
C VAL A 25 11.08 5.71 9.97
N VAL A 26 11.85 4.65 10.20
CA VAL A 26 11.59 3.65 11.25
C VAL A 26 12.57 3.89 12.40
N LYS A 27 12.03 4.28 13.55
CA LYS A 27 12.80 4.55 14.77
C LYS A 27 13.00 3.31 15.64
N ASP A 28 12.03 2.41 15.62
CA ASP A 28 11.99 1.15 16.33
C ASP A 28 11.25 0.17 15.42
N ASP A 29 11.89 -0.95 15.09
CA ASP A 29 11.39 -1.95 14.16
C ASP A 29 10.88 -3.22 14.86
N SER A 30 10.88 -3.24 16.20
CA SER A 30 10.40 -4.38 17.02
C SER A 30 8.99 -4.86 16.63
N ASN A 31 8.15 -3.93 16.16
CA ASN A 31 6.77 -4.20 15.74
C ASN A 31 6.55 -3.98 14.23
N PHE A 32 7.62 -4.01 13.43
CA PHE A 32 7.51 -3.80 11.98
C PHE A 32 6.75 -4.95 11.30
N LEU A 33 7.07 -6.18 11.70
CA LEU A 33 6.35 -7.38 11.28
C LEU A 33 5.15 -7.63 12.17
N SER A 34 4.09 -8.18 11.57
CA SER A 34 2.96 -8.69 12.33
C SER A 34 3.43 -9.87 13.19
N PRO A 35 3.04 -9.95 14.47
CA PRO A 35 3.25 -11.15 15.27
C PRO A 35 2.38 -12.33 14.79
N TYR A 36 1.42 -12.08 13.89
CA TYR A 36 0.52 -13.09 13.33
C TYR A 36 0.72 -13.18 11.81
N TYR A 37 1.32 -14.27 11.37
CA TYR A 37 1.41 -14.62 9.96
C TYR A 37 1.46 -16.14 9.77
N GLY A 38 1.10 -16.59 8.58
CA GLY A 38 1.11 -18.02 8.23
C GLY A 38 2.48 -18.45 7.72
N LYS A 39 2.52 -18.90 6.46
CA LYS A 39 3.75 -19.36 5.82
C LYS A 39 4.74 -18.24 5.48
N TYR A 40 4.24 -17.02 5.30
CA TYR A 40 5.02 -15.88 4.82
C TYR A 40 4.85 -14.69 5.76
N PRO A 41 5.92 -13.95 6.08
CA PRO A 41 5.85 -12.76 6.93
C PRO A 41 4.97 -11.69 6.28
N VAL A 42 4.30 -10.90 7.11
CA VAL A 42 3.52 -9.73 6.70
C VAL A 42 3.79 -8.59 7.65
N ILE A 43 3.67 -7.36 7.16
CA ILE A 43 3.82 -6.16 7.99
C ILE A 43 2.69 -6.03 9.02
N ASN A 44 2.99 -5.35 10.12
CA ASN A 44 1.98 -4.98 11.11
C ASN A 44 0.96 -3.98 10.52
N SER A 45 -0.25 -3.99 11.08
CA SER A 45 -1.37 -3.12 10.79
C SER A 45 -1.00 -1.63 10.77
N GLU A 46 -0.19 -1.17 11.73
CA GLU A 46 0.21 0.25 11.81
C GLU A 46 1.12 0.65 10.64
N VAL A 47 2.07 -0.22 10.29
CA VAL A 47 2.95 -0.03 9.13
C VAL A 47 2.13 -0.04 7.84
N ALA A 48 1.17 -0.98 7.73
CA ALA A 48 0.25 -1.05 6.60
C ALA A 48 -0.59 0.21 6.46
N GLU A 49 -1.19 0.69 7.55
CA GLU A 49 -2.01 1.90 7.56
C GLU A 49 -1.22 3.14 7.12
N TYR A 50 0.02 3.28 7.60
CA TYR A 50 0.90 4.36 7.17
C TYR A 50 1.17 4.29 5.65
N LEU A 51 1.53 3.11 5.13
CA LEU A 51 1.81 2.93 3.71
C LEU A 51 0.57 3.16 2.85
N ASP A 52 -0.59 2.68 3.28
CA ASP A 52 -1.86 2.88 2.58
C ASP A 52 -2.26 4.36 2.54
N ASN A 53 -2.09 5.07 3.65
CA ASN A 53 -2.36 6.50 3.70
C ASN A 53 -1.36 7.30 2.87
N SER A 54 -0.09 6.89 2.84
CA SER A 54 0.95 7.51 2.02
C SER A 54 0.70 7.27 0.53
N GLN A 55 0.23 6.08 0.15
CA GLN A 55 -0.11 5.74 -1.22
C GLN A 55 -1.28 6.57 -1.76
N LYS A 56 -2.25 6.95 -0.92
CA LYS A 56 -3.38 7.81 -1.35
C LYS A 56 -2.95 9.17 -1.87
N ALA A 57 -1.78 9.67 -1.46
CA ALA A 57 -1.21 10.92 -1.94
C ALA A 57 -0.54 10.79 -3.32
N VAL A 58 -0.32 9.55 -3.79
CA VAL A 58 0.35 9.24 -5.05
C VAL A 58 -0.65 9.16 -6.20
N LEU A 59 -0.24 9.63 -7.39
CA LEU A 59 -1.09 9.60 -8.58
C LEU A 59 -1.45 8.16 -8.99
N PRO A 60 -2.72 7.90 -9.38
CA PRO A 60 -3.14 6.60 -9.89
C PRO A 60 -2.26 6.13 -11.07
N LYS A 61 -1.91 4.84 -11.09
CA LYS A 61 -1.06 4.19 -12.11
C LYS A 61 0.41 4.66 -12.17
N SER A 62 0.89 5.43 -11.19
CA SER A 62 2.32 5.68 -11.09
C SER A 62 3.02 4.52 -10.38
N GLU A 63 4.23 4.19 -10.83
CA GLU A 63 5.11 3.27 -10.12
C GLU A 63 5.55 3.91 -8.80
N ILE A 64 5.62 3.10 -7.74
CA ILE A 64 5.93 3.55 -6.39
C ILE A 64 7.26 2.91 -5.96
N LYS A 65 8.12 3.71 -5.35
CA LYS A 65 9.34 3.26 -4.68
C LYS A 65 9.24 3.62 -3.21
N ILE A 66 9.33 2.63 -2.33
CA ILE A 66 9.35 2.87 -0.89
C ILE A 66 10.81 3.03 -0.46
N ARG A 67 11.13 4.14 0.20
CA ARG A 67 12.46 4.40 0.76
C ARG A 67 12.36 4.35 2.27
N ILE A 68 12.87 3.27 2.86
CA ILE A 68 12.91 3.10 4.32
C ILE A 68 14.27 3.59 4.83
N LYS A 69 14.24 4.52 5.79
CA LYS A 69 15.43 5.00 6.51
C LYS A 69 15.32 4.54 7.96
N SER A 70 16.29 3.78 8.42
CA SER A 70 16.40 3.35 9.81
C SER A 70 17.87 3.18 10.18
N ASN A 71 18.15 3.31 11.47
CA ASN A 71 19.45 2.99 12.05
C ASN A 71 19.49 1.60 12.69
N GLU A 72 18.32 0.96 12.88
CA GLU A 72 18.19 -0.33 13.57
C GLU A 72 18.09 -1.50 12.58
N ILE A 73 17.58 -1.26 11.37
CA ILE A 73 17.34 -2.32 10.37
C ILE A 73 18.65 -2.80 9.75
N ASP A 74 18.95 -4.08 9.91
CA ASP A 74 20.11 -4.73 9.28
C ASP A 74 19.84 -5.22 7.83
N ASP A 75 20.88 -5.66 7.13
CA ASP A 75 20.77 -6.11 5.74
C ASP A 75 19.92 -7.38 5.55
N ASN A 76 19.84 -8.25 6.56
CA ASN A 76 19.01 -9.47 6.52
C ASN A 76 17.54 -9.12 6.79
N GLU A 77 17.28 -8.29 7.78
CA GLU A 77 15.95 -7.77 8.13
C GLU A 77 15.35 -7.01 6.97
N LYS A 78 16.16 -6.22 6.25
CA LYS A 78 15.73 -5.52 5.04
C LYS A 78 15.12 -6.47 4.00
N ILE A 79 15.72 -7.63 3.78
CA ILE A 79 15.20 -8.63 2.82
C ILE A 79 13.85 -9.17 3.31
N ILE A 80 13.74 -9.49 4.60
CA ILE A 80 12.51 -10.00 5.22
C ILE A 80 11.40 -8.94 5.15
N TYR A 81 11.72 -7.68 5.43
CA TYR A 81 10.78 -6.56 5.44
C TYR A 81 10.31 -6.24 4.03
N GLU A 82 11.20 -6.27 3.03
CA GLU A 82 10.81 -6.14 1.63
C GLU A 82 9.82 -7.23 1.22
N GLU A 83 10.10 -8.49 1.59
CA GLU A 83 9.21 -9.61 1.32
C GLU A 83 7.86 -9.44 2.04
N ALA A 84 7.87 -9.02 3.30
CA ALA A 84 6.68 -8.82 4.11
C ALA A 84 5.74 -7.73 3.54
N ILE A 85 6.31 -6.61 3.09
CA ILE A 85 5.54 -5.53 2.43
C ILE A 85 4.93 -6.06 1.13
N LYS A 86 5.73 -6.76 0.32
CA LYS A 86 5.27 -7.33 -0.95
C LYS A 86 4.13 -8.33 -0.73
N ASN A 87 4.27 -9.22 0.25
CA ASN A 87 3.25 -10.20 0.60
C ASN A 87 1.95 -9.52 1.01
N HIS A 88 2.02 -8.51 1.88
CA HIS A 88 0.86 -7.74 2.31
C HIS A 88 0.05 -7.21 1.11
N TYR A 89 0.69 -6.51 0.18
CA TYR A 89 0.00 -5.95 -0.99
C TYR A 89 -0.47 -7.01 -2.00
N GLN A 90 0.21 -8.16 -2.09
CA GLN A 90 -0.30 -9.30 -2.85
C GLN A 90 -1.60 -9.86 -2.25
N TYR A 91 -1.67 -9.97 -0.92
CA TYR A 91 -2.90 -10.38 -0.23
C TYR A 91 -4.03 -9.38 -0.46
N VAL A 92 -3.78 -8.08 -0.30
CA VAL A 92 -4.76 -7.02 -0.56
C VAL A 92 -5.29 -7.09 -1.99
N LYS A 93 -4.40 -7.22 -2.98
CA LYS A 93 -4.79 -7.39 -4.40
C LYS A 93 -5.70 -8.61 -4.59
N LEU A 94 -5.37 -9.73 -3.97
CA LEU A 94 -6.13 -10.97 -4.08
C LEU A 94 -7.52 -10.85 -3.44
N GLN A 95 -7.63 -10.16 -2.31
CA GLN A 95 -8.91 -9.85 -1.66
C GLN A 95 -9.79 -8.99 -2.57
N ILE A 96 -9.24 -7.88 -3.08
CA ILE A 96 -9.96 -6.99 -4.01
C ILE A 96 -10.45 -7.76 -5.24
N LEU A 97 -9.60 -8.61 -5.83
CA LEU A 97 -9.99 -9.44 -6.99
C LEU A 97 -11.14 -10.40 -6.64
N LYS A 98 -11.11 -11.04 -5.47
CA LYS A 98 -12.20 -11.92 -5.01
C LYS A 98 -13.50 -11.14 -4.79
N GLU A 99 -13.43 -9.97 -4.18
CA GLU A 99 -14.59 -9.09 -3.96
C GLU A 99 -15.21 -8.67 -5.29
N LEU A 100 -14.41 -8.22 -6.25
CA LEU A 100 -14.86 -7.85 -7.60
C LEU A 100 -15.52 -9.03 -8.34
N LEU A 101 -15.01 -10.24 -8.19
CA LEU A 101 -15.59 -11.44 -8.81
C LEU A 101 -16.91 -11.85 -8.15
N SER A 102 -17.00 -11.73 -6.83
CA SER A 102 -18.19 -12.11 -6.07
C SER A 102 -19.39 -11.18 -6.36
N ASN A 103 -19.13 -9.89 -6.63
CA ASN A 103 -20.18 -8.88 -6.79
C ASN A 103 -20.71 -8.71 -8.23
N ARG A 104 -20.46 -9.66 -9.15
CA ARG A 104 -20.83 -9.51 -10.57
C ARG A 104 -22.33 -9.58 -10.85
N TRP A 105 -23.12 -10.16 -9.95
CA TRP A 105 -24.57 -10.38 -10.16
C TRP A 105 -25.45 -9.21 -9.71
N THR A 106 -25.02 -8.44 -8.71
CA THR A 106 -25.73 -7.27 -8.18
C THR A 106 -26.13 -6.24 -9.27
N PRO A 107 -25.23 -5.83 -10.19
CA PRO A 107 -25.61 -4.90 -11.26
C PRO A 107 -26.60 -5.52 -12.28
N PHE A 108 -26.54 -6.84 -12.49
CA PHE A 108 -27.47 -7.54 -13.37
C PHE A 108 -28.89 -7.56 -12.80
N VAL A 109 -29.02 -7.80 -11.49
CA VAL A 109 -30.32 -7.76 -10.80
C VAL A 109 -30.90 -6.36 -10.81
N MET A 110 -30.11 -5.32 -10.53
CA MET A 110 -30.58 -3.92 -10.61
C MET A 110 -31.02 -3.54 -12.03
N PHE A 111 -30.32 -4.01 -13.06
CA PHE A 111 -30.70 -3.79 -14.45
C PHE A 111 -32.08 -4.40 -14.78
N ILE A 112 -32.33 -5.65 -14.34
CA ILE A 112 -33.63 -6.30 -14.56
C ILE A 112 -34.76 -5.57 -13.82
N VAL A 113 -34.54 -5.16 -12.57
CA VAL A 113 -35.53 -4.39 -11.80
C VAL A 113 -35.88 -3.08 -12.50
N GLY A 114 -34.88 -2.37 -13.04
CA GLY A 114 -35.11 -1.13 -13.78
C GLY A 114 -35.81 -1.29 -15.14
N ILE A 115 -35.91 -2.50 -15.69
CA ILE A 115 -36.70 -2.78 -16.90
C ILE A 115 -38.16 -3.09 -16.54
N ILE A 116 -38.40 -3.64 -15.35
CA ILE A 116 -39.73 -4.05 -14.90
C ILE A 116 -40.55 -2.86 -14.36
N VAL A 117 -39.89 -1.85 -13.79
CA VAL A 117 -40.49 -0.59 -13.31
C VAL A 117 -40.58 0.42 -14.44
#